data_AF-A0A2N5A4U9-F1
#
_entry.id   AF-A0A2N5A4U9-F1
#
_cell.length_a   1.000
_cell.length_b   1.000
_cell.length_c   1.000
_cell.angle_alpha   90.00
_cell.angle_beta   90.00
_cell.angle_gamma   90.00
#
_symmetry.space_group_name_H-M   'P 1'
#
loop_
_entity.id
_entity.type
_entity.pdbx_description
1 polymer ?
#
loop_
_entity_poly.entity_id
_entity_poly.type
_entity_poly.pdbx_seq_one_letter_code
_entity_poly.pdbx_strand_id
1 'polypeptide(L)'
;YYADHITAVSPTYAREITEPQYAYGMEGLLRQRHHEGRLSGILNGVDDGIWSPQNDLLLPMRYDRDTLEEKAENKRQLQIAMGLKVDDKAPLFAVVSRLTSQKGLDLVLEALPGLLEQGGQLALLGAGDPVLQEGFLAAAAEHPGKVGVQIGYHEAFSHRIMGGADVILVPSRFEPCGLTQLYGLKYGTLPLVRRTGGLADTVSDSSLENLADGLATGFVFEDSNALS
;
A
#
# COMPACT_ATOMS: atom_id res chain seq x y z
N TYR A 1 14.83 -23.51 -22.84
CA TYR A 1 14.88 -22.53 -21.74
C TYR A 1 16.13 -21.67 -21.93
N TYR A 2 15.96 -20.35 -22.11
CA TYR A 2 16.98 -19.50 -22.76
C TYR A 2 17.73 -18.54 -21.85
N ALA A 3 17.18 -18.15 -20.70
CA ALA A 3 17.88 -17.27 -19.75
C ALA A 3 18.89 -18.06 -18.91
N ASP A 4 20.08 -17.48 -18.68
CA ASP A 4 21.10 -18.07 -17.81
C ASP A 4 20.64 -18.10 -16.34
N HIS A 5 20.00 -17.04 -15.87
CA HIS A 5 19.45 -16.93 -14.52
C HIS A 5 18.12 -16.15 -14.57
N ILE A 6 17.15 -16.52 -13.71
CA ILE A 6 15.86 -15.84 -13.59
C ILE A 6 15.84 -15.03 -12.30
N THR A 7 15.37 -13.79 -12.37
CA THR A 7 15.18 -12.92 -11.20
C THR A 7 13.71 -12.53 -11.06
N ALA A 8 13.17 -12.66 -9.86
CA ALA A 8 11.91 -12.05 -9.45
C ALA A 8 12.19 -10.78 -8.64
N VAL A 9 11.17 -9.94 -8.49
CA VAL A 9 11.29 -8.60 -7.89
C VAL A 9 11.16 -8.56 -6.35
N SER A 10 11.16 -9.72 -5.69
CA SER A 10 11.33 -9.85 -4.23
C SER A 10 11.72 -11.28 -3.84
N PRO A 11 12.41 -11.49 -2.70
CA PRO A 11 12.76 -12.82 -2.20
C PRO A 11 11.58 -13.77 -1.97
N THR A 12 10.49 -13.31 -1.35
CA THR A 12 9.31 -14.13 -1.10
C THR A 12 8.59 -14.44 -2.41
N TYR A 13 8.43 -13.47 -3.30
CA TYR A 13 7.77 -13.73 -4.58
C TYR A 13 8.54 -14.74 -5.44
N ALA A 14 9.88 -14.74 -5.39
CA ALA A 14 10.70 -15.74 -6.06
C ALA A 14 10.39 -17.18 -5.59
N ARG A 15 9.99 -17.35 -4.32
CA ARG A 15 9.53 -18.63 -3.77
C ARG A 15 8.08 -18.91 -4.17
N GLU A 16 7.20 -17.93 -4.00
CA GLU A 16 5.77 -18.03 -4.31
C GLU A 16 5.54 -18.49 -5.76
N ILE A 17 6.25 -17.96 -6.76
CA ILE A 17 6.08 -18.36 -8.17
C ILE A 17 6.52 -19.81 -8.49
N THR A 18 7.03 -20.56 -7.52
CA THR A 18 7.26 -22.02 -7.66
C THR A 18 6.03 -22.86 -7.28
N GLU A 19 4.98 -22.20 -6.79
CA GLU A 19 3.71 -22.78 -6.38
C GLU A 19 2.63 -22.54 -7.47
N PRO A 20 1.74 -23.52 -7.72
CA PRO A 20 0.72 -23.40 -8.79
C PRO A 20 -0.16 -22.15 -8.68
N GLN A 21 -0.45 -21.72 -7.45
CA GLN A 21 -1.34 -20.59 -7.17
C GLN A 21 -0.81 -19.23 -7.64
N TYR A 22 0.51 -19.09 -7.79
CA TYR A 22 1.17 -17.84 -8.22
C TYR A 22 1.84 -17.95 -9.60
N ALA A 23 2.04 -19.17 -10.11
CA ALA A 23 2.85 -19.43 -11.29
C ALA A 23 2.07 -19.44 -12.61
N TYR A 24 0.73 -19.48 -12.56
CA TYR A 24 -0.14 -19.52 -13.74
C TYR A 24 0.26 -20.60 -14.77
N GLY A 25 0.66 -21.79 -14.30
CA GLY A 25 1.06 -22.94 -15.12
C GLY A 25 2.57 -23.04 -15.39
N MET A 26 3.39 -22.10 -14.90
CA MET A 26 4.85 -22.10 -15.05
C MET A 26 5.60 -22.76 -13.88
N GLU A 27 4.89 -23.28 -12.87
CA GLU A 27 5.47 -23.78 -11.62
C GLU A 27 6.48 -24.91 -11.85
N GLY A 28 6.26 -25.78 -12.84
CA GLY A 28 7.19 -26.87 -13.15
C GLY A 28 8.54 -26.35 -13.64
N LEU A 29 8.52 -25.36 -14.54
CA LEU A 29 9.71 -24.67 -15.05
C LEU A 29 10.43 -23.94 -13.91
N LEU A 30 9.68 -23.15 -13.15
CA LEU A 30 10.23 -22.29 -12.10
C LEU A 30 10.81 -23.11 -10.94
N ARG A 31 10.18 -24.22 -10.56
CA ARG A 31 10.71 -25.17 -9.58
C ARG A 31 11.98 -25.85 -10.06
N GLN A 32 12.03 -26.25 -11.34
CA GLN A 32 13.26 -26.78 -11.92
C GLN A 32 14.40 -25.74 -11.84
N ARG A 33 14.13 -24.49 -12.22
CA ARG A 33 15.13 -23.40 -12.14
C ARG A 33 15.58 -23.09 -10.72
N HIS A 34 14.66 -23.15 -9.77
CA HIS A 34 14.97 -23.01 -8.35
C HIS A 34 15.91 -24.12 -7.87
N HIS A 35 15.63 -25.39 -8.18
CA HIS A 35 16.51 -26.52 -7.82
C HIS A 35 17.89 -26.44 -8.46
N GLU A 36 18.00 -25.87 -9.67
CA GLU A 36 19.27 -25.60 -10.35
C GLU A 36 20.05 -24.40 -9.75
N GLY A 37 19.49 -23.69 -8.76
CA GLY A 37 20.08 -22.45 -8.22
C GLY A 37 20.04 -21.28 -9.19
N ARG A 38 19.06 -21.28 -10.12
CA ARG A 38 18.94 -20.31 -11.24
C ARG A 38 17.66 -19.46 -11.16
N LEU A 39 17.11 -19.33 -9.95
CA LEU A 39 15.98 -18.46 -9.64
C LEU A 39 16.28 -17.75 -8.31
N SER A 40 16.24 -16.43 -8.30
CA SER A 40 16.43 -15.62 -7.09
C SER A 40 15.47 -14.42 -7.07
N GLY A 41 15.29 -13.83 -5.90
CA GLY A 41 14.52 -12.61 -5.72
C GLY A 41 15.43 -11.44 -5.36
N ILE A 42 15.29 -10.32 -6.07
CA ILE A 42 16.00 -9.07 -5.80
C ILE A 42 14.95 -7.99 -5.62
N LEU A 43 14.90 -7.41 -4.43
CA LEU A 43 13.91 -6.38 -4.10
C LEU A 43 14.17 -5.11 -4.91
N ASN A 44 13.11 -4.47 -5.40
CA ASN A 44 13.23 -3.16 -6.02
C ASN A 44 13.63 -2.08 -5.01
N GLY A 45 14.30 -1.04 -5.49
CA GLY A 45 14.57 0.18 -4.73
C GLY A 45 13.49 1.25 -4.92
N VAL A 46 13.62 2.33 -4.15
CA VAL A 46 12.87 3.58 -4.30
C VAL A 46 13.82 4.66 -4.79
N ASP A 47 13.39 5.47 -5.75
CA ASP A 47 14.16 6.62 -6.24
C ASP A 47 13.99 7.81 -5.28
N ASP A 48 15.03 8.08 -4.49
CA ASP A 48 15.06 9.17 -3.50
C ASP A 48 15.02 10.58 -4.13
N GLY A 49 15.31 10.70 -5.44
CA GLY A 49 15.17 11.95 -6.18
C GLY A 49 13.70 12.31 -6.46
N ILE A 50 12.79 11.33 -6.38
CA ILE A 50 11.36 11.49 -6.63
C ILE A 50 10.56 11.32 -5.34
N TRP A 51 10.81 10.23 -4.60
CA TRP A 51 10.02 9.83 -3.42
C TRP A 51 10.81 10.09 -2.14
N SER A 52 10.82 11.34 -1.68
CA SER A 52 11.42 11.72 -0.41
C SER A 52 10.69 12.92 0.19
N PRO A 53 10.06 12.81 1.39
CA PRO A 53 9.33 13.93 1.98
C PRO A 53 10.21 15.15 2.26
N GLN A 54 11.53 14.96 2.38
CA GLN A 54 12.50 16.02 2.61
C GLN A 54 12.72 16.91 1.36
N ASN A 55 12.53 16.34 0.16
CA ASN A 55 12.86 17.00 -1.11
C ASN A 55 11.66 17.11 -2.08
N ASP A 56 10.53 16.49 -1.74
CA ASP A 56 9.36 16.42 -2.59
C ASP A 56 8.69 17.79 -2.75
N LEU A 57 8.81 18.36 -3.94
CA LEU A 57 8.25 19.67 -4.30
C LEU A 57 6.73 19.63 -4.53
N LEU A 58 6.11 18.45 -4.55
CA LEU A 58 4.67 18.28 -4.72
C LEU A 58 3.92 18.34 -3.38
N LEU A 59 4.65 18.27 -2.26
CA LEU A 59 4.12 18.45 -0.92
C LEU A 59 3.92 19.94 -0.58
N PRO A 60 2.78 20.31 0.04
CA PRO A 60 2.59 21.63 0.62
C PRO A 60 3.68 21.99 1.65
N MET A 61 4.04 21.03 2.51
CA MET A 61 5.09 21.16 3.51
C MET A 61 6.01 19.94 3.43
N ARG A 62 7.32 20.18 3.20
CA ARG A 62 8.35 19.13 3.28
C ARG A 62 8.67 18.85 4.74
N TYR A 63 9.14 17.64 5.02
CA TYR A 63 9.47 17.19 6.37
C TYR A 63 10.47 16.04 6.30
N ASP A 64 11.06 15.69 7.44
CA ASP A 64 11.89 14.49 7.58
C ASP A 64 11.49 13.68 8.83
N ARG A 65 12.29 12.65 9.15
CA ARG A 65 12.01 11.74 10.27
C ARG A 65 12.01 12.47 11.63
N ASP A 66 12.80 13.53 11.76
CA ASP A 66 13.01 14.23 13.02
C ASP A 66 12.09 15.47 13.14
N THR A 67 11.28 15.76 12.10
CA THR A 67 10.35 16.91 11.98
C THR A 67 8.94 16.48 11.54
N LEU A 68 8.50 15.28 11.94
CA LEU A 68 7.22 14.69 11.52
C LEU A 68 5.99 15.56 11.85
N GLU A 69 6.07 16.46 12.80
CA GLU A 69 5.02 17.45 13.10
C GLU A 69 4.67 18.34 11.89
N GLU A 70 5.63 18.60 10.98
CA GLU A 70 5.41 19.38 9.76
C GLU A 70 4.47 18.66 8.77
N LYS A 71 4.36 17.34 8.87
CA LYS A 71 3.43 16.51 8.08
C LYS A 71 1.96 16.85 8.36
N ALA A 72 1.64 17.43 9.52
CA ALA A 72 0.26 17.77 9.89
C ALA A 72 -0.41 18.74 8.91
N GLU A 73 0.36 19.67 8.31
CA GLU A 73 -0.18 20.58 7.29
C GLU A 73 -0.53 19.83 6.00
N ASN A 74 0.26 18.82 5.61
CA ASN A 74 -0.07 17.98 4.46
C ASN A 74 -1.36 17.20 4.68
N LYS A 75 -1.56 16.64 5.88
CA LYS A 75 -2.80 15.96 6.26
C LYS A 75 -4.01 16.89 6.16
N ARG A 76 -3.89 18.09 6.74
CA ARG A 76 -4.95 19.11 6.69
C ARG A 76 -5.31 19.49 5.25
N GLN A 77 -4.31 19.73 4.39
CA GLN A 77 -4.53 20.07 2.98
C GLN A 77 -5.14 18.91 2.19
N LEU A 78 -4.72 17.68 2.48
CA LEU A 78 -5.29 16.48 1.87
C LEU A 78 -6.76 16.31 2.25
N GLN A 79 -7.12 16.51 3.53
CA GLN A 79 -8.50 16.46 3.99
C GLN A 79 -9.37 17.49 3.24
N ILE A 80 -8.89 18.74 3.11
CA ILE A 80 -9.59 19.77 2.33
C ILE A 80 -9.76 19.35 0.87
N ALA A 81 -8.67 18.91 0.22
CA ALA A 81 -8.68 18.54 -1.20
C ALA A 81 -9.62 17.35 -1.51
N MET A 82 -9.77 16.43 -0.56
CA MET A 82 -10.63 15.25 -0.67
C MET A 82 -12.06 15.48 -0.17
N GLY A 83 -12.40 16.69 0.28
CA GLY A 83 -13.73 17.00 0.84
C GLY A 83 -14.00 16.28 2.16
N LEU A 84 -12.95 15.89 2.87
CA LEU A 84 -13.02 15.26 4.19
C LEU A 84 -13.17 16.33 5.28
N LYS A 85 -13.74 15.95 6.42
CA LYS A 85 -13.72 16.78 7.62
C LYS A 85 -12.26 16.97 8.05
N VAL A 86 -11.83 18.23 8.16
CA VAL A 86 -10.52 18.57 8.71
C VAL A 86 -10.49 18.22 10.19
N ASP A 87 -9.70 17.20 10.55
CA ASP A 87 -9.62 16.63 11.89
C ASP A 87 -8.27 15.92 12.05
N ASP A 88 -7.40 16.46 12.90
CA ASP A 88 -6.07 15.92 13.14
C ASP A 88 -6.09 14.66 14.00
N LYS A 89 -7.15 14.47 14.80
CA LYS A 89 -7.34 13.32 15.69
C LYS A 89 -7.89 12.09 14.99
N ALA A 90 -8.56 12.26 13.85
CA ALA A 90 -9.07 11.14 13.06
C ALA A 90 -7.95 10.53 12.21
N PRO A 91 -7.68 9.20 12.29
CA PRO A 91 -6.69 8.58 11.42
C PRO A 91 -7.18 8.58 9.97
N LEU A 92 -6.32 9.03 9.06
CA LEU A 92 -6.58 9.08 7.63
C LEU A 92 -5.90 7.91 6.93
N PHE A 93 -6.71 6.96 6.48
CA PHE A 93 -6.29 5.84 5.66
C PHE A 93 -6.32 6.25 4.19
N ALA A 94 -5.33 5.78 3.43
CA ALA A 94 -5.19 6.08 2.02
C ALA A 94 -5.12 4.82 1.17
N VAL A 95 -5.56 4.96 -0.08
CA VAL A 95 -5.31 4.00 -1.16
C VAL A 95 -4.78 4.76 -2.37
N VAL A 96 -3.63 4.33 -2.88
CA VAL A 96 -3.10 4.76 -4.20
C VAL A 96 -2.78 3.49 -4.99
N SER A 97 -3.68 3.11 -5.90
CA SER A 97 -3.59 1.80 -6.54
C SER A 97 -4.36 1.70 -7.86
N ARG A 98 -3.98 0.72 -8.68
CA ARG A 98 -4.87 0.22 -9.74
C ARG A 98 -6.05 -0.51 -9.08
N LEU A 99 -7.26 -0.29 -9.56
CA LEU A 99 -8.46 -0.94 -9.05
C LEU A 99 -8.62 -2.28 -9.75
N THR A 100 -8.09 -3.35 -9.16
CA THR A 100 -8.14 -4.71 -9.70
C THR A 100 -8.31 -5.70 -8.57
N SER A 101 -8.86 -6.89 -8.85
CA SER A 101 -8.99 -7.97 -7.85
C SER A 101 -7.66 -8.36 -7.19
N GLN A 102 -6.55 -8.28 -7.94
CA GLN A 102 -5.19 -8.47 -7.41
C GLN A 102 -4.92 -7.57 -6.19
N LYS A 103 -5.43 -6.34 -6.17
CA LYS A 103 -5.12 -5.35 -5.14
C LYS A 103 -6.01 -5.44 -3.89
N GLY A 104 -6.98 -6.36 -3.89
CA GLY A 104 -7.81 -6.65 -2.71
C GLY A 104 -8.69 -5.49 -2.25
N LEU A 105 -9.04 -4.55 -3.13
CA LEU A 105 -9.76 -3.34 -2.74
C LEU A 105 -11.26 -3.55 -2.52
N ASP A 106 -11.80 -4.68 -2.96
CA ASP A 106 -13.08 -5.21 -2.52
C ASP A 106 -13.08 -5.48 -1.00
N LEU A 107 -11.97 -5.97 -0.43
CA LEU A 107 -11.84 -6.13 1.03
C LEU A 107 -11.89 -4.79 1.76
N VAL A 108 -11.36 -3.73 1.16
CA VAL A 108 -11.42 -2.37 1.73
C VAL A 108 -12.87 -1.87 1.75
N LEU A 109 -13.64 -2.10 0.68
CA LEU A 109 -15.06 -1.76 0.64
C LEU A 109 -15.85 -2.52 1.72
N GLU A 110 -15.58 -3.82 1.89
CA GLU A 110 -16.23 -4.63 2.93
C GLU A 110 -15.88 -4.17 4.36
N ALA A 111 -14.62 -3.79 4.61
CA ALA A 111 -14.15 -3.33 5.92
C ALA A 111 -14.47 -1.84 6.20
N LEU A 112 -14.86 -1.07 5.19
CA LEU A 112 -15.06 0.38 5.29
C LEU A 112 -16.04 0.80 6.39
N PRO A 113 -17.21 0.15 6.58
CA PRO A 113 -18.12 0.53 7.66
C PRO A 113 -17.46 0.47 9.05
N GLY A 114 -16.69 -0.58 9.33
CA GLY A 114 -15.97 -0.74 10.60
C GLY A 114 -14.86 0.30 10.79
N LEU A 115 -14.13 0.63 9.71
CA LEU A 115 -13.13 1.70 9.72
C LEU A 115 -13.77 3.05 10.09
N LEU A 116 -14.92 3.36 9.50
CA LEU A 116 -15.65 4.61 9.75
C LEU A 116 -16.31 4.66 11.13
N GLU A 117 -16.76 3.52 11.65
CA GLU A 117 -17.33 3.38 12.99
C GLU A 117 -16.28 3.68 14.08
N GLN A 118 -15.03 3.26 13.85
CA GLN A 118 -13.89 3.55 14.74
C GLN A 118 -13.34 4.98 14.58
N GLY A 119 -13.95 5.81 13.72
CA GLY A 119 -13.59 7.22 13.55
C GLY A 119 -12.52 7.49 12.50
N GLY A 120 -12.15 6.49 11.69
CA GLY A 120 -11.24 6.67 10.58
C GLY A 120 -11.86 7.42 9.39
N GLN A 121 -10.98 7.91 8.52
CA GLN A 121 -11.32 8.49 7.21
C GLN A 121 -10.62 7.70 6.10
N LEU A 122 -11.18 7.74 4.88
CA LEU A 122 -10.58 7.14 3.70
C LEU A 122 -10.37 8.17 2.59
N ALA A 123 -9.15 8.24 2.06
CA ALA A 123 -8.80 8.95 0.83
C ALA A 123 -8.30 7.96 -0.24
N LEU A 124 -9.04 7.81 -1.35
CA LEU A 124 -8.68 6.89 -2.41
C LEU A 124 -8.37 7.64 -3.72
N LEU A 125 -7.26 7.26 -4.36
CA LEU A 125 -6.91 7.58 -5.74
C LEU A 125 -6.67 6.27 -6.51
N GLY A 126 -7.42 6.05 -7.58
CA GLY A 126 -7.21 4.87 -8.42
C GLY A 126 -8.09 4.80 -9.66
N ALA A 127 -7.73 3.90 -10.57
CA ALA A 127 -8.52 3.59 -11.77
C ALA A 127 -8.41 2.11 -12.12
N GLY A 128 -9.43 1.56 -12.77
CA GLY A 128 -9.44 0.17 -13.21
C GLY A 128 -10.84 -0.41 -13.36
N ASP A 129 -11.11 -1.48 -12.63
CA ASP A 129 -12.38 -2.22 -12.65
C ASP A 129 -13.58 -1.28 -12.36
N PRO A 130 -14.56 -1.18 -13.28
CA PRO A 130 -15.74 -0.34 -13.09
C PRO A 130 -16.53 -0.65 -11.82
N VAL A 131 -16.60 -1.92 -11.40
CA VAL A 131 -17.36 -2.32 -10.19
C VAL A 131 -16.70 -1.74 -8.95
N LEU A 132 -15.38 -1.78 -8.86
CA LEU A 132 -14.64 -1.16 -7.75
C LEU A 132 -14.78 0.36 -7.78
N GLN A 133 -14.70 0.98 -8.97
CA GLN A 133 -14.88 2.42 -9.11
C GLN A 133 -16.26 2.88 -8.64
N GLU A 134 -17.32 2.22 -9.09
CA GLU A 134 -18.70 2.50 -8.69
C GLU A 134 -18.91 2.27 -7.19
N GLY A 135 -18.35 1.18 -6.64
CA GLY A 135 -18.41 0.90 -5.20
C GLY A 135 -17.78 2.00 -4.35
N PHE A 136 -16.58 2.47 -4.70
CA PHE A 136 -15.93 3.56 -3.97
C PHE A 136 -16.64 4.91 -4.18
N LEU A 137 -17.11 5.22 -5.38
CA LEU A 137 -17.91 6.43 -5.62
C LEU A 137 -19.22 6.43 -4.82
N ALA A 138 -19.90 5.28 -4.73
CA ALA A 138 -21.09 5.12 -3.90
C ALA A 138 -20.75 5.33 -2.41
N ALA A 139 -19.65 4.74 -1.92
CA ALA A 139 -19.20 4.94 -0.55
C ALA A 139 -18.87 6.40 -0.22
N ALA A 140 -18.26 7.15 -1.15
CA ALA A 140 -18.03 8.58 -1.01
C ALA A 140 -19.34 9.39 -0.95
N ALA A 141 -20.34 9.00 -1.75
CA ALA A 141 -21.66 9.64 -1.73
C ALA A 141 -22.44 9.32 -0.43
N GLU A 142 -22.29 8.12 0.12
CA GLU A 142 -22.92 7.68 1.37
C GLU A 142 -22.28 8.31 2.61
N HIS A 143 -20.97 8.59 2.57
CA HIS A 143 -20.19 9.07 3.71
C HIS A 143 -19.43 10.39 3.43
N PRO A 144 -20.14 11.47 3.06
CA PRO A 144 -19.50 12.75 2.79
C PRO A 144 -18.76 13.26 4.02
N GLY A 145 -17.56 13.81 3.83
CA GLY A 145 -16.70 14.26 4.93
C GLY A 145 -15.90 13.15 5.61
N LYS A 146 -16.12 11.87 5.28
CA LYS A 146 -15.34 10.74 5.80
C LYS A 146 -14.66 9.90 4.72
N VAL A 147 -15.25 9.84 3.52
CA VAL A 147 -14.73 9.10 2.38
C VAL A 147 -14.56 10.07 1.20
N GLY A 148 -13.34 10.21 0.73
CA GLY A 148 -12.98 10.98 -0.47
C GLY A 148 -12.42 10.04 -1.52
N VAL A 149 -12.89 10.19 -2.77
CA VAL A 149 -12.52 9.29 -3.87
C VAL A 149 -12.22 10.11 -5.12
N GLN A 150 -11.05 9.86 -5.70
CA GLN A 150 -10.65 10.40 -7.00
C GLN A 150 -10.40 9.24 -7.96
N ILE A 151 -11.23 9.13 -9.00
CA ILE A 151 -11.04 8.12 -10.04
C ILE A 151 -10.10 8.66 -11.12
N GLY A 152 -9.09 7.88 -11.45
CA GLY A 152 -8.10 8.22 -12.45
C GLY A 152 -6.66 7.97 -12.00
N TYR A 153 -5.72 8.44 -12.79
CA TYR A 153 -4.30 8.45 -12.48
C TYR A 153 -3.83 9.90 -12.34
N HIS A 154 -3.21 10.23 -11.22
CA HIS A 154 -2.71 11.58 -10.96
C HIS A 154 -1.45 11.54 -10.07
N GLU A 155 -0.29 11.52 -10.70
CA GLU A 155 1.01 11.40 -10.02
C GLU A 155 1.25 12.49 -8.96
N ALA A 156 1.09 13.76 -9.30
CA ALA A 156 1.29 14.81 -8.27
C ALA A 156 0.30 14.72 -7.09
N PHE A 157 -0.85 14.07 -7.28
CA PHE A 157 -1.82 13.89 -6.20
C PHE A 157 -1.51 12.64 -5.36
N SER A 158 -0.90 11.60 -5.94
CA SER A 158 -0.43 10.45 -5.15
C SER A 158 0.68 10.85 -4.17
N HIS A 159 1.56 11.78 -4.53
CA HIS A 159 2.56 12.34 -3.61
C HIS A 159 1.90 13.05 -2.42
N ARG A 160 0.88 13.88 -2.69
CA ARG A 160 0.10 14.57 -1.63
C ARG A 160 -0.65 13.60 -0.73
N ILE A 161 -1.21 12.54 -1.30
CA ILE A 161 -1.83 11.46 -0.52
C ILE A 161 -0.77 10.78 0.36
N MET A 162 0.38 10.41 -0.21
CA MET A 162 1.45 9.73 0.52
C MET A 162 2.00 10.59 1.66
N GLY A 163 2.18 11.89 1.45
CA GLY A 163 2.67 12.83 2.48
C GLY A 163 1.62 13.36 3.44
N GLY A 164 0.32 13.13 3.20
CA GLY A 164 -0.76 13.63 4.05
C GLY A 164 -1.53 12.54 4.81
N ALA A 165 -1.46 11.28 4.38
CA ALA A 165 -2.14 10.18 5.06
C ALA A 165 -1.36 9.70 6.29
N ASP A 166 -2.07 9.03 7.20
CA ASP A 166 -1.48 8.37 8.37
C ASP A 166 -1.13 6.90 8.06
N VAL A 167 -2.01 6.23 7.30
CA VAL A 167 -1.88 4.82 6.93
C VAL A 167 -2.09 4.63 5.43
N ILE A 168 -1.27 3.80 4.78
CA ILE A 168 -1.45 3.41 3.37
C ILE A 168 -1.89 1.95 3.29
N LEU A 169 -3.06 1.70 2.70
CA LEU A 169 -3.64 0.37 2.56
C LEU A 169 -3.10 -0.32 1.30
N VAL A 170 -2.50 -1.50 1.47
CA VAL A 170 -2.03 -2.36 0.36
C VAL A 170 -2.46 -3.82 0.61
N PRO A 171 -3.78 -4.13 0.57
CA PRO A 171 -4.34 -5.43 0.97
C PRO A 171 -4.27 -6.48 -0.15
N SER A 172 -3.14 -6.56 -0.83
CA SER A 172 -3.04 -7.27 -2.10
C SER A 172 -3.23 -8.78 -1.97
N ARG A 173 -3.96 -9.37 -2.93
CA ARG A 173 -4.13 -10.83 -3.07
C ARG A 173 -2.86 -11.55 -3.51
N PHE A 174 -1.95 -10.84 -4.16
CA PHE A 174 -0.57 -11.20 -4.41
C PHE A 174 0.17 -9.93 -4.84
N GLU A 175 1.43 -9.78 -4.44
CA GLU A 175 2.18 -8.57 -4.72
C GLU A 175 3.65 -8.87 -5.02
N PRO A 176 4.07 -8.90 -6.31
CA PRO A 176 5.42 -9.28 -6.69
C PRO A 176 6.52 -8.51 -5.95
N CYS A 177 6.31 -7.21 -5.75
CA CYS A 177 7.16 -6.35 -4.94
C CYS A 177 6.30 -5.42 -4.08
N GLY A 178 5.47 -4.62 -4.73
CA GLY A 178 4.80 -3.48 -4.10
C GLY A 178 5.81 -2.34 -3.94
N LEU A 179 5.51 -1.18 -4.50
CA LEU A 179 6.30 0.04 -4.29
C LEU A 179 5.57 1.01 -3.36
N THR A 180 4.23 1.00 -3.38
CA THR A 180 3.39 1.89 -2.59
C THR A 180 3.66 1.77 -1.08
N GLN A 181 3.90 0.57 -0.55
CA GLN A 181 4.26 0.39 0.86
C GLN A 181 5.65 0.92 1.18
N LEU A 182 6.61 0.81 0.25
CA LEU A 182 7.94 1.39 0.42
C LEU A 182 7.89 2.92 0.44
N TYR A 183 7.04 3.52 -0.39
CA TYR A 183 6.75 4.95 -0.32
C TYR A 183 6.11 5.33 1.03
N GLY A 184 5.17 4.52 1.53
CA GLY A 184 4.58 4.70 2.86
C GLY A 184 5.64 4.75 3.95
N LEU A 185 6.51 3.74 4.00
CA LEU A 185 7.62 3.68 4.95
C LEU A 185 8.53 4.91 4.85
N LYS A 186 8.90 5.33 3.63
CA LYS A 186 9.75 6.49 3.39
C LYS A 186 9.10 7.81 3.85
N TYR A 187 7.78 7.93 3.73
CA TYR A 187 7.01 9.13 4.08
C TYR A 187 6.49 9.11 5.53
N GLY A 188 6.77 8.08 6.31
CA GLY A 188 6.19 7.92 7.65
C GLY A 188 4.66 7.77 7.63
N THR A 189 4.13 7.19 6.56
CA THR A 189 2.72 6.81 6.39
C THR A 189 2.65 5.30 6.51
N LEU A 190 2.22 4.80 7.66
CA LEU A 190 2.42 3.41 8.03
C LEU A 190 1.69 2.48 7.05
N PRO A 191 2.36 1.50 6.43
CA PRO A 191 1.69 0.56 5.55
C PRO A 191 0.88 -0.46 6.35
N LEU A 192 -0.37 -0.70 5.93
CA LEU A 192 -1.18 -1.84 6.35
C LEU A 192 -1.29 -2.79 5.16
N VAL A 193 -0.68 -3.97 5.30
CA VAL A 193 -0.44 -4.89 4.19
C VAL A 193 -0.91 -6.30 4.49
N ARG A 194 -1.22 -7.06 3.44
CA ARG A 194 -1.30 -8.52 3.56
C ARG A 194 0.10 -9.12 3.49
N ARG A 195 0.39 -10.18 4.25
CA ARG A 195 1.66 -10.91 4.18
C ARG A 195 1.78 -11.73 2.90
N THR A 196 2.28 -11.12 1.82
CA THR A 196 2.53 -11.78 0.53
C THR A 196 3.60 -11.08 -0.29
N GLY A 197 4.34 -11.85 -1.10
CA GLY A 197 5.38 -11.36 -1.99
C GLY A 197 6.28 -10.31 -1.34
N GLY A 198 6.51 -9.20 -2.03
CA GLY A 198 7.40 -8.16 -1.50
C GLY A 198 6.86 -7.39 -0.31
N LEU A 199 5.55 -7.45 -0.01
CA LEU A 199 4.99 -6.86 1.21
C LEU A 199 5.49 -7.60 2.45
N ALA A 200 5.53 -8.95 2.37
CA ALA A 200 6.06 -9.80 3.44
C ALA A 200 7.57 -9.59 3.66
N ASP A 201 8.30 -9.16 2.63
CA ASP A 201 9.74 -8.89 2.72
C ASP A 201 10.05 -7.47 3.25
N THR A 202 9.07 -6.57 3.37
CA THR A 202 9.31 -5.13 3.57
C THR A 202 8.60 -4.49 4.75
N VAL A 203 7.55 -5.12 5.30
CA VAL A 203 6.80 -4.57 6.43
C VAL A 203 6.87 -5.52 7.63
N SER A 204 7.25 -4.96 8.77
CA SER A 204 7.27 -5.66 10.05
C SER A 204 6.05 -5.22 10.86
N ASP A 205 5.23 -6.19 11.27
CA ASP A 205 4.01 -5.93 12.03
C ASP A 205 4.30 -5.25 13.37
N SER A 206 3.32 -4.51 13.89
CA SER A 206 3.36 -3.88 15.20
C SER A 206 3.05 -4.86 16.34
N SER A 207 3.65 -6.05 16.31
CA SER A 207 3.56 -7.04 17.38
C SER A 207 4.35 -6.59 18.62
N LEU A 208 4.07 -7.18 19.78
CA LEU A 208 4.76 -6.84 21.03
C LEU A 208 6.28 -7.06 20.93
N GLU A 209 6.70 -8.11 20.23
CA GLU A 209 8.10 -8.46 20.00
C GLU A 209 8.78 -7.42 19.10
N ASN A 210 8.18 -7.10 17.95
CA ASN A 210 8.73 -6.12 17.01
C ASN A 210 8.78 -4.71 17.60
N LEU A 211 7.82 -4.35 18.45
CA LEU A 211 7.84 -3.09 19.20
C LEU A 211 8.98 -3.07 20.23
N ALA A 212 9.18 -4.16 20.98
CA ALA A 212 10.25 -4.27 21.97
C ALA A 212 11.64 -4.20 21.32
N ASP A 213 11.79 -4.78 20.13
CA ASP A 213 13.06 -4.81 19.38
C ASP A 213 13.28 -3.55 18.52
N GLY A 214 12.31 -2.63 18.44
CA GLY A 214 12.40 -1.43 17.61
C GLY A 214 12.37 -1.73 16.10
N LEU A 215 11.73 -2.83 15.71
CA LEU A 215 11.65 -3.33 14.33
C LEU A 215 10.28 -3.12 13.68
N ALA A 216 9.24 -2.75 14.44
CA ALA A 216 7.89 -2.53 13.90
C ALA A 216 7.87 -1.34 12.94
N THR A 217 7.27 -1.54 11.75
CA THR A 217 7.22 -0.52 10.68
C THR A 217 5.84 -0.35 10.06
N GLY A 218 4.85 -1.16 10.42
CA GLY A 218 3.49 -1.06 9.93
C GLY A 218 2.57 -2.11 10.56
N PHE A 219 1.55 -2.50 9.80
CA PHE A 219 0.55 -3.48 10.22
C PHE A 219 0.44 -4.58 9.17
N VAL A 220 0.37 -5.84 9.62
CA VAL A 220 0.31 -6.99 8.72
C VAL A 220 -0.87 -7.88 9.08
N PHE A 221 -1.62 -8.31 8.05
CA PHE A 221 -2.65 -9.34 8.17
C PHE A 221 -2.38 -10.51 7.20
N GLU A 222 -2.93 -11.69 7.49
CA GLU A 222 -2.60 -12.92 6.75
C GLU A 222 -3.59 -13.23 5.62
N ASP A 223 -4.88 -13.24 5.94
CA ASP A 223 -5.89 -13.82 5.06
C ASP A 223 -6.54 -12.79 4.13
N SER A 224 -6.99 -13.22 2.95
CA SER A 224 -7.76 -12.39 2.02
C SER A 224 -9.26 -12.59 2.16
N ASN A 225 -9.73 -12.48 3.39
CA ASN A 225 -11.14 -12.39 3.73
C ASN A 225 -11.34 -11.15 4.61
N ALA A 226 -12.51 -10.51 4.55
CA ALA A 226 -12.76 -9.27 5.29
C ALA A 226 -13.06 -9.48 6.79
N LEU A 227 -12.91 -10.70 7.31
CA LEU A 227 -13.42 -11.12 8.63
C LEU A 227 -12.38 -11.75 9.56
N SER A 228 -11.09 -11.74 9.21
CA SER A 228 -10.00 -12.22 10.07
C SER A 228 -9.42 -11.09 10.93
#